data_AF-A0AAN1XSY5-F1
#
_entry.id   AF-A0AAN1XSY5-F1
#
_cell.length_a   1.000
_cell.length_b   1.000
_cell.length_c   1.000
_cell.angle_alpha   90.00
_cell.angle_beta   90.00
_cell.angle_gamma   90.00
#
_symmetry.space_group_name_H-M   'P 1'
#
loop_
_entity.id
_entity.type
_entity.pdbx_description
1 polymer ?
#
loop_
_entity_poly.entity_id
_entity_poly.type
_entity_poly.pdbx_seq_one_letter_code
_entity_poly.pdbx_strand_id
1 'polypeptide(L)'
;MARYYLIATIIVVAFGCIVFARRVATLRDFEVRAGAGAPPSPAGAQRDGVPPPAQTFAGDGPWVLSALPSCFAQQSSLTGTALQLAFDVPPARERVAPGTRLHSGNCTLVVGAHDVTIERDGDRLRVPPDAALYDTPKGLTLFHTHAGRAELRVYNRLPVTLR
;
A
#
# COMPACT_ATOMS: atom_id res chain seq x y z
N MET A 1 30.78 9.35 46.57
CA MET A 1 29.61 10.09 46.07
C MET A 1 29.49 10.04 44.54
N ALA A 2 30.47 10.52 43.76
CA ALA A 2 30.40 10.57 42.29
C ALA A 2 30.15 9.21 41.59
N ARG A 3 30.70 8.11 42.13
CA ARG A 3 30.48 6.75 41.62
C ARG A 3 29.01 6.31 41.69
N TYR A 4 28.27 6.73 42.73
CA TYR A 4 26.86 6.38 42.87
C TYR A 4 25.98 7.13 41.86
N TYR A 5 26.30 8.40 41.58
CA TYR A 5 25.59 9.18 40.55
C TYR A 5 25.78 8.60 39.16
N LEU A 6 26.99 8.12 38.83
CA LEU A 6 27.30 7.51 37.53
C LEU A 6 26.55 6.18 37.34
N ILE A 7 26.47 5.37 38.39
CA ILE A 7 25.69 4.12 38.37
C ILE A 7 24.19 4.42 38.19
N ALA A 8 23.67 5.43 38.89
CA ALA A 8 22.26 5.82 38.80
C ALA A 8 21.89 6.32 37.39
N THR A 9 22.73 7.14 36.75
CA THR A 9 22.46 7.59 35.36
C THR A 9 22.49 6.45 34.36
N ILE A 10 23.43 5.51 34.48
CA ILE A 10 23.46 4.32 33.61
C ILE A 10 22.17 3.52 33.74
N ILE A 11 21.70 3.30 34.97
CA ILE A 11 20.46 2.55 35.22
C ILE A 11 19.28 3.27 34.58
N VAL A 12 19.12 4.57 34.81
CA VAL A 12 17.98 5.34 34.25
C VAL A 12 18.01 5.36 32.73
N VAL A 13 19.18 5.55 32.11
CA VAL A 13 19.32 5.54 30.64
C VAL A 13 19.02 4.15 30.07
N ALA A 14 19.57 3.09 30.67
CA ALA A 14 19.31 1.72 30.22
C ALA A 14 17.82 1.37 30.34
N PHE A 15 17.18 1.70 31.47
CA PHE A 15 15.75 1.48 31.65
C PHE A 15 14.91 2.29 30.67
N GLY A 16 15.26 3.57 30.46
CA GLY A 16 14.61 4.43 29.48
C GLY A 16 14.70 3.87 28.06
N CYS A 17 15.89 3.42 27.64
CA CYS A 17 16.11 2.77 26.34
C CYS A 17 15.29 1.48 26.19
N ILE A 18 15.22 0.64 27.22
CA ILE A 18 14.43 -0.60 27.20
C ILE A 18 12.94 -0.30 27.08
N VAL A 19 12.42 0.64 27.88
CA VAL A 19 11.01 1.03 27.84
C VAL A 19 10.66 1.65 26.49
N PHE A 20 11.53 2.52 25.96
CA PHE A 20 11.35 3.14 24.65
C PHE A 20 11.35 2.09 23.52
N ALA A 21 12.33 1.19 23.51
CA ALA A 21 12.40 0.10 22.52
C ALA A 21 11.17 -0.82 22.60
N ARG A 22 10.69 -1.14 23.81
CA ARG A 22 9.44 -1.90 23.98
C ARG A 22 8.22 -1.14 23.48
N ARG A 23 8.09 0.15 23.79
CA ARG A 23 7.01 1.03 23.28
C ARG A 23 7.00 1.09 21.76
N VAL A 24 8.17 1.22 21.14
CA VAL A 24 8.32 1.25 19.69
C VAL A 24 8.02 -0.11 19.06
N ALA A 25 8.43 -1.21 19.71
CA ALA A 25 8.08 -2.56 19.26
C ALA A 25 6.55 -2.80 19.32
N THR A 26 5.89 -2.42 20.42
CA THR A 26 4.42 -2.56 20.53
C THR A 26 3.64 -1.67 19.56
N LEU A 27 4.22 -0.55 19.12
CA LEU A 27 3.63 0.30 18.07
C LEU A 27 3.85 -0.26 16.66
N ARG A 28 4.69 -1.29 16.48
CA ARG A 28 4.83 -2.00 15.21
C ARG A 28 3.83 -3.13 15.04
N ASP A 29 3.17 -3.55 16.12
CA ASP A 29 2.05 -4.49 16.12
C ASP A 29 0.72 -3.76 15.87
N PHE A 30 0.65 -2.97 14.80
CA PHE A 30 -0.66 -2.63 14.25
C PHE A 30 -1.14 -3.82 13.43
N GLU A 31 -1.75 -4.79 14.10
CA GLU A 31 -2.67 -5.71 13.45
C GLU A 31 -3.89 -4.88 13.01
N VAL A 32 -3.79 -4.26 11.83
CA VAL A 32 -4.91 -3.57 11.20
C VAL A 32 -5.89 -4.66 10.75
N ARG A 33 -6.79 -5.03 11.65
CA ARG A 33 -7.99 -5.78 11.30
C ARG A 33 -8.75 -4.91 10.30
N ALA A 34 -8.81 -5.34 9.04
CA ALA A 34 -9.55 -4.67 8.00
C ALA A 34 -11.04 -4.60 8.40
N GLY A 35 -11.43 -3.52 9.07
CA GLY A 35 -12.81 -3.10 9.11
C GLY A 35 -13.16 -2.65 7.71
N ALA A 36 -14.18 -3.26 7.10
CA ALA A 36 -14.78 -2.82 5.85
C ALA A 36 -15.36 -1.41 6.04
N GLY A 37 -14.50 -0.39 6.00
CA GLY A 37 -14.90 1.00 5.89
C GLY A 37 -15.44 1.21 4.48
N ALA A 38 -16.71 1.55 4.37
CA ALA A 38 -17.36 1.83 3.11
C ALA A 38 -16.53 2.85 2.28
N PRO A 39 -16.35 2.63 0.97
CA PRO A 39 -15.65 3.58 0.11
C PRO A 39 -16.35 4.96 0.18
N PRO A 40 -15.61 6.08 0.10
CA PRO A 40 -16.22 7.40 0.01
C PRO A 40 -17.12 7.44 -1.23
N SER A 41 -18.41 7.71 -1.02
CA SER A 41 -19.36 7.85 -2.12
C SER A 41 -18.95 9.02 -3.01
N PRO A 42 -18.81 8.83 -4.34
CA PRO A 42 -18.60 9.95 -5.25
C PRO A 42 -19.84 10.85 -5.23
N ALA A 43 -19.64 12.13 -4.93
CA ALA A 43 -20.67 13.15 -5.04
C ALA A 43 -21.08 13.29 -6.52
N GLY A 44 -22.25 12.74 -6.87
CA GLY A 44 -22.79 12.80 -8.22
C GLY A 44 -23.28 14.20 -8.56
N ALA A 45 -22.64 14.84 -9.55
CA ALA A 45 -23.26 15.88 -10.34
C ALA A 45 -23.76 15.24 -11.65
N GLN A 46 -25.03 14.85 -11.66
CA GLN A 46 -25.71 14.33 -12.84
C GLN A 46 -25.99 15.50 -13.80
N ARG A 47 -25.36 15.48 -14.99
CA ARG A 47 -25.78 16.28 -16.15
C ARG A 47 -26.18 15.35 -17.28
N ASP A 48 -27.20 15.78 -18.02
CA ASP A 48 -28.05 15.02 -18.91
C ASP A 48 -27.35 14.32 -20.09
N GLY A 49 -27.85 13.12 -20.43
CA GLY A 49 -28.17 12.82 -21.82
C GLY A 49 -27.14 12.14 -22.73
N VAL A 50 -26.43 11.09 -22.30
CA VAL A 50 -25.84 10.05 -23.19
C VAL A 50 -25.83 8.72 -22.42
N PRO A 51 -26.31 7.57 -22.97
CA PRO A 51 -26.08 6.27 -22.34
C PRO A 51 -24.56 6.02 -22.33
N PRO A 52 -23.89 5.92 -21.17
CA PRO A 52 -22.45 5.67 -21.15
C PRO A 52 -22.17 4.30 -21.81
N PRO A 53 -21.10 4.17 -22.62
CA PRO A 53 -20.64 2.85 -23.07
C PRO A 53 -20.44 1.96 -21.84
N ALA A 54 -20.77 0.67 -21.98
CA ALA A 54 -20.75 -0.37 -20.93
C ALA A 54 -19.82 0.01 -19.77
N GLN A 55 -20.41 0.35 -18.62
CA GLN A 55 -19.69 0.93 -17.50
C GLN A 55 -18.60 -0.03 -17.05
N THR A 56 -17.39 0.24 -17.53
CA THR A 56 -16.15 -0.29 -17.00
C THR A 56 -16.07 0.29 -15.58
N PHE A 57 -15.99 -0.55 -14.54
CA PHE A 57 -15.84 -0.05 -13.18
C PHE A 57 -14.55 0.77 -13.07
N ALA A 58 -14.65 2.09 -13.27
CA ALA A 58 -13.55 3.04 -13.25
C ALA A 58 -13.30 3.50 -11.81
N GLY A 59 -12.57 2.69 -11.06
CA GLY A 59 -11.97 3.12 -9.80
C GLY A 59 -10.56 3.62 -10.06
N ASP A 60 -10.31 4.91 -9.80
CA ASP A 60 -8.98 5.51 -9.84
C ASP A 60 -8.55 5.82 -8.40
N GLY A 61 -7.48 5.15 -7.94
CA GLY A 61 -6.94 5.43 -6.61
C GLY A 61 -5.82 4.48 -6.15
N PRO A 62 -5.02 4.90 -5.15
CA PRO A 62 -4.00 4.02 -4.55
C PRO A 62 -4.59 2.79 -3.85
N TRP A 63 -5.88 2.80 -3.57
CA TRP A 63 -6.63 1.72 -2.92
C TRP A 63 -7.22 0.70 -3.91
N VAL A 64 -7.00 0.87 -5.22
CA VAL A 64 -7.63 0.03 -6.25
C VAL A 64 -7.35 -1.46 -6.07
N LEU A 65 -6.14 -1.84 -5.65
CA LEU A 65 -5.81 -3.25 -5.38
C LEU A 65 -6.60 -3.81 -4.19
N SER A 66 -6.93 -2.98 -3.20
CA SER A 66 -7.76 -3.36 -2.05
C SER A 66 -9.21 -3.60 -2.43
N ALA A 67 -9.69 -3.04 -3.55
CA ALA A 67 -11.02 -3.31 -4.09
C ALA A 67 -11.14 -4.68 -4.78
N LEU A 68 -10.03 -5.40 -4.93
CA LEU A 68 -9.93 -6.72 -5.57
C LEU A 68 -9.52 -7.81 -4.56
N PRO A 69 -10.33 -8.11 -3.53
CA PRO A 69 -9.96 -9.02 -2.45
C PRO A 69 -9.76 -10.48 -2.91
N SER A 70 -10.30 -10.87 -4.07
CA SER A 70 -10.06 -12.18 -4.68
C SER A 70 -8.68 -12.32 -5.32
N CYS A 71 -7.97 -11.22 -5.53
CA CYS A 71 -6.67 -11.17 -6.19
C CYS A 71 -5.57 -10.67 -5.27
N PHE A 72 -5.87 -9.70 -4.41
CA PHE A 72 -4.90 -9.05 -3.53
C PHE A 72 -5.47 -8.92 -2.13
N ALA A 73 -4.67 -9.32 -1.13
CA ALA A 73 -5.00 -9.11 0.27
C ALA A 73 -4.08 -8.03 0.84
N GLN A 74 -4.62 -6.84 1.09
CA GLN A 74 -3.87 -5.75 1.73
C GLN A 74 -3.43 -6.17 3.13
N GLN A 75 -2.13 -6.08 3.40
CA GLN A 75 -1.52 -6.40 4.69
C GLN A 75 -1.36 -5.13 5.54
N SER A 76 -0.89 -4.06 4.92
CA SER A 76 -0.63 -2.81 5.62
C SER A 76 -0.77 -1.60 4.71
N SER A 77 -0.97 -0.44 5.32
CA SER A 77 -0.98 0.87 4.67
C SER A 77 -0.27 1.87 5.57
N LEU A 78 0.67 2.61 5.00
CA LEU A 78 1.40 3.69 5.65
C LEU A 78 1.18 4.97 4.85
N THR A 79 0.93 6.08 5.54
CA THR A 79 0.70 7.38 4.92
C THR A 79 1.57 8.41 5.61
N GLY A 80 2.19 9.30 4.85
CA GLY A 80 3.10 10.31 5.39
C GLY A 80 3.60 11.24 4.31
N THR A 81 4.69 11.93 4.60
CA THR A 81 5.45 12.65 3.57
C THR A 81 6.36 11.68 2.81
N ALA A 82 6.74 12.02 1.57
CA ALA A 82 7.64 11.19 0.78
C ALA A 82 8.99 10.93 1.48
N LEU A 83 9.53 11.94 2.19
CA LEU A 83 10.77 11.82 2.97
C LEU A 83 10.64 10.84 4.13
N GLN A 84 9.51 10.83 4.83
CA GLN A 84 9.28 9.90 5.94
C GLN A 84 9.20 8.45 5.47
N LEU A 85 8.55 8.23 4.32
CA LEU A 85 8.34 6.90 3.75
C LEU A 85 9.53 6.38 2.95
N ALA A 86 10.52 7.22 2.63
CA ALA A 86 11.65 6.85 1.78
C ALA A 86 12.43 5.61 2.26
N PHE A 87 12.48 5.38 3.58
CA PHE A 87 13.13 4.21 4.17
C PHE A 87 12.29 2.93 4.12
N ASP A 88 10.97 3.06 3.94
CA ASP A 88 10.03 1.93 3.82
C ASP A 88 9.80 1.54 2.35
N VAL A 89 10.15 2.40 1.40
CA VAL A 89 10.06 2.12 -0.05
C VAL A 89 11.12 1.07 -0.43
N PRO A 90 10.73 -0.02 -1.11
CA PRO A 90 11.67 -1.01 -1.59
C PRO A 90 12.71 -0.43 -2.56
N PRO A 91 13.91 -1.05 -2.66
CA PRO A 91 14.96 -0.55 -3.56
C PRO A 91 14.52 -0.62 -5.02
N ALA A 92 15.06 0.27 -5.87
CA ALA A 92 14.67 0.40 -7.28
C ALA A 92 14.82 -0.89 -8.10
N ARG A 93 15.70 -1.81 -7.71
CA ARG A 93 15.87 -3.13 -8.36
C ARG A 93 14.65 -4.05 -8.20
N GLU A 94 13.82 -3.83 -7.18
CA GLU A 94 12.58 -4.56 -6.93
C GLU A 94 11.39 -3.88 -7.62
N ARG A 95 11.60 -2.73 -8.26
CA ARG A 95 10.57 -2.04 -9.02
C ARG A 95 10.17 -2.89 -10.23
N VAL A 96 8.87 -3.07 -10.40
CA VAL A 96 8.32 -3.77 -11.57
C VAL A 96 8.51 -2.89 -12.80
N ALA A 97 9.14 -3.43 -13.83
CA ALA A 97 9.43 -2.70 -15.05
C ALA A 97 8.15 -2.48 -15.89
N PRO A 98 8.02 -1.34 -16.60
CA PRO A 98 7.01 -1.17 -17.63
C PRO A 98 7.01 -2.30 -18.66
N GLY A 99 5.84 -2.66 -19.17
CA GLY A 99 5.61 -3.82 -20.04
C GLY A 99 5.42 -5.15 -19.30
N THR A 100 5.65 -5.19 -17.98
CA THR A 100 5.50 -6.41 -17.19
C THR A 100 4.03 -6.75 -16.96
N ARG A 101 3.71 -8.03 -17.12
CA ARG A 101 2.41 -8.60 -16.75
C ARG A 101 2.54 -9.50 -15.52
N LEU A 102 1.73 -9.26 -14.50
CA LEU A 102 1.71 -10.04 -13.27
C LEU A 102 0.33 -10.70 -13.10
N HIS A 103 0.31 -11.97 -12.71
CA HIS A 103 -0.93 -12.69 -12.44
C HIS A 103 -1.12 -12.89 -10.94
N SER A 104 -2.35 -12.69 -10.45
CA SER A 104 -2.72 -12.90 -9.05
C SER A 104 -4.19 -13.28 -8.98
N GLY A 105 -4.50 -14.49 -8.50
CA GLY A 105 -5.85 -15.04 -8.59
C GLY A 105 -6.36 -15.06 -10.03
N ASN A 106 -7.53 -14.46 -10.28
CA ASN A 106 -8.12 -14.25 -11.61
C ASN A 106 -7.82 -12.85 -12.20
N CYS A 107 -6.92 -12.08 -11.59
CA CYS A 107 -6.55 -10.75 -12.08
C CYS A 107 -5.22 -10.78 -12.86
N THR A 108 -5.16 -9.95 -13.90
CA THR A 108 -3.93 -9.63 -14.62
C THR A 108 -3.57 -8.17 -14.41
N LEU A 109 -2.41 -7.93 -13.82
CA LEU A 109 -1.82 -6.60 -13.66
C LEU A 109 -0.92 -6.32 -14.86
N VAL A 110 -1.10 -5.17 -15.50
CA VAL A 110 -0.27 -4.69 -16.61
C VAL A 110 0.37 -3.38 -16.18
N VAL A 111 1.70 -3.39 -16.04
CA VAL A 111 2.46 -2.19 -15.67
C VAL A 111 2.83 -1.45 -16.96
N GLY A 112 2.25 -0.29 -17.17
CA GLY A 112 2.60 0.63 -18.24
C GLY A 112 3.80 1.52 -17.86
N ALA A 113 4.15 2.45 -18.75
CA ALA A 113 5.24 3.42 -18.48
C ALA A 113 4.85 4.45 -17.41
N HIS A 114 3.55 4.81 -17.37
CA HIS A 114 3.01 5.87 -16.52
C HIS A 114 1.72 5.46 -15.83
N ASP A 115 1.32 4.21 -15.90
CA ASP A 115 0.10 3.72 -15.29
C ASP A 115 0.20 2.23 -15.00
N VAL A 116 -0.71 1.76 -14.16
CA VAL A 116 -0.89 0.32 -13.95
C VAL A 116 -2.36 0.03 -14.17
N THR A 117 -2.63 -0.90 -15.08
CA THR A 117 -3.99 -1.37 -15.35
C THR A 117 -4.16 -2.75 -14.75
N ILE A 118 -5.30 -3.01 -14.13
CA ILE A 118 -5.68 -4.34 -13.65
C ILE A 118 -6.90 -4.79 -14.43
N GLU A 119 -6.80 -5.97 -15.03
CA GLU A 119 -7.87 -6.61 -15.76
C GLU A 119 -8.41 -7.82 -14.98
N ARG A 120 -9.73 -7.93 -14.84
CA ARG A 120 -10.40 -9.09 -14.21
C ARG A 120 -11.73 -9.33 -14.90
N ASP A 121 -11.91 -10.50 -15.52
CA ASP A 121 -13.18 -10.93 -16.12
C ASP A 121 -13.81 -9.89 -17.09
N GLY A 122 -12.98 -9.09 -17.76
CA GLY A 122 -13.41 -8.01 -18.66
C GLY A 122 -13.52 -6.63 -18.01
N ASP A 123 -13.48 -6.54 -16.67
CA ASP A 123 -13.35 -5.28 -15.93
C ASP A 123 -11.93 -4.74 -16.02
N ARG A 124 -11.79 -3.41 -16.07
CA ARG A 124 -10.51 -2.70 -16.02
C ARG A 124 -10.50 -1.65 -14.92
N LEU A 125 -9.51 -1.72 -14.05
CA LEU A 125 -9.24 -0.74 -13.00
C LEU A 125 -7.87 -0.11 -13.24
N ARG A 126 -7.71 1.16 -12.88
CA ARG A 126 -6.46 1.89 -13.13
C ARG A 126 -5.88 2.45 -11.84
N VAL A 127 -4.60 2.21 -11.65
CA VAL A 127 -3.83 2.82 -10.57
C VAL A 127 -3.38 4.22 -11.04
N PRO A 128 -3.38 5.23 -10.15
CA PRO A 128 -2.93 6.59 -10.49
C PRO A 128 -1.54 6.64 -11.13
N PRO A 129 -1.27 7.62 -12.02
CA PRO A 129 -0.07 7.64 -12.84
C PRO A 129 1.24 7.89 -12.08
N ASP A 130 1.15 8.45 -10.87
CA ASP A 130 2.29 8.72 -9.98
C ASP A 130 2.55 7.55 -9.00
N ALA A 131 2.09 6.35 -9.34
CA ALA A 131 2.30 5.15 -8.55
C ALA A 131 3.42 4.27 -9.09
N ALA A 132 4.28 3.79 -8.20
CA ALA A 132 5.31 2.81 -8.46
C ALA A 132 4.96 1.49 -7.79
N LEU A 133 5.16 0.40 -8.54
CA LEU A 133 4.88 -0.95 -8.11
C LEU A 133 6.20 -1.69 -7.88
N TYR A 134 6.29 -2.43 -6.79
CA TYR A 134 7.46 -3.21 -6.41
C TYR A 134 7.05 -4.64 -6.12
N ASP A 135 7.81 -5.60 -6.63
CA ASP A 135 7.63 -7.03 -6.34
C ASP A 135 8.76 -7.47 -5.42
N THR A 136 8.40 -7.77 -4.16
CA THR A 136 9.34 -8.06 -3.09
C THR A 136 9.04 -9.46 -2.52
N PRO A 137 9.97 -10.08 -1.76
CA PRO A 137 9.68 -11.33 -1.07
C PRO A 137 8.50 -11.25 -0.08
N LYS A 138 8.17 -10.05 0.40
CA LYS A 138 7.02 -9.80 1.30
C LYS A 138 5.69 -9.65 0.54
N GLY A 139 5.72 -9.62 -0.78
CA GLY A 139 4.57 -9.38 -1.64
C GLY A 139 4.71 -8.12 -2.49
N LEU A 140 3.57 -7.69 -3.02
CA LEU A 140 3.45 -6.56 -3.93
C LEU A 140 3.34 -5.28 -3.12
N THR A 141 4.23 -4.31 -3.35
CA THR A 141 4.17 -3.00 -2.69
C THR A 141 3.79 -1.93 -3.70
N LEU A 142 2.78 -1.13 -3.36
CA LEU A 142 2.38 0.04 -4.12
C LEU A 142 2.80 1.30 -3.37
N PHE A 143 3.60 2.14 -4.02
CA PHE A 143 3.95 3.46 -3.51
C PHE A 143 3.35 4.53 -4.42
N HIS A 144 2.60 5.47 -3.87
CA HIS A 144 1.98 6.56 -4.62
C HIS A 144 2.27 7.88 -3.92
N THR A 145 2.69 8.89 -4.69
CA THR A 145 2.82 10.27 -4.21
C THR A 145 1.77 11.18 -4.83
N HIS A 146 1.05 11.95 -4.01
CA HIS A 146 0.09 12.93 -4.46
C HIS A 146 0.12 14.19 -3.59
N ALA A 147 0.23 15.37 -4.21
CA ALA A 147 0.16 16.67 -3.53
C ALA A 147 1.05 16.79 -2.26
N GLY A 148 2.29 16.28 -2.33
CA GLY A 148 3.26 16.32 -1.23
C GLY A 148 3.05 15.26 -0.15
N ARG A 149 2.00 14.44 -0.25
CA ARG A 149 1.83 13.23 0.55
C ARG A 149 2.25 11.99 -0.22
N ALA A 150 2.62 10.97 0.52
CA ALA A 150 2.95 9.66 0.01
C ALA A 150 2.17 8.60 0.77
N GLU A 151 1.83 7.54 0.06
CA GLU A 151 1.14 6.38 0.57
C GLU A 151 1.86 5.12 0.10
N LEU A 152 2.13 4.22 1.04
CA LEU A 152 2.75 2.93 0.80
C LEU A 152 1.79 1.84 1.27
N ARG A 153 1.44 0.91 0.38
CA ARG A 153 0.55 -0.21 0.67
C ARG A 153 1.23 -1.52 0.31
N VAL A 154 1.12 -2.51 1.20
CA VAL A 154 1.68 -3.85 0.99
C VAL A 154 0.55 -4.84 0.80
N TYR A 155 0.66 -5.68 -0.21
CA TYR A 155 -0.34 -6.66 -0.61
C TYR A 155 0.28 -8.04 -0.74
N ASN A 156 -0.43 -9.05 -0.24
CA ASN A 156 -0.17 -10.44 -0.60
C ASN A 156 -0.85 -10.74 -1.92
N ARG A 157 -0.13 -11.43 -2.82
CA ARG A 157 -0.70 -12.02 -4.03
C ARG A 157 -1.42 -13.30 -3.66
N LEU A 158 -2.64 -13.48 -4.14
CA LEU A 158 -3.37 -14.72 -3.98
C LEU A 158 -3.00 -15.69 -5.12
N PRO A 159 -2.88 -16.99 -4.81
CA PRO A 159 -2.54 -17.98 -5.82
C PRO A 159 -3.60 -18.02 -6.93
N VAL A 160 -3.16 -18.22 -8.16
CA VAL A 160 -4.05 -18.44 -9.30
C VAL A 160 -4.83 -19.72 -9.05
N THR A 161 -6.13 -19.59 -8.84
CA THR A 161 -7.03 -20.75 -8.70
C THR A 161 -7.44 -21.17 -10.09
N LEU A 162 -6.79 -22.20 -10.63
CA LEU A 162 -7.23 -22.86 -11.86
C LEU A 162 -8.58 -23.52 -11.56
N ARG A 163 -9.65 -23.04 -12.19
CA ARG A 163 -10.95 -23.72 -12.22
C ARG A 163 -11.05 -24.56 -13.48
#